data_AF-A0A7S4RYR7-F1
#
_entry.id   AF-A0A7S4RYR7-F1
#
_cell.length_a   1.000
_cell.length_b   1.000
_cell.length_c   1.000
_cell.angle_alpha   90.00
_cell.angle_beta   90.00
_cell.angle_gamma   90.00
#
_symmetry.space_group_name_H-M   'P 1'
#
loop_
_entity.id
_entity.type
_entity.pdbx_description
1 polymer ?
#
loop_
_entity_poly.entity_id
_entity_poly.type
_entity_poly.pdbx_seq_one_letter_code
_entity_poly.pdbx_strand_id
1 'polypeptide(L)'
;MFRALLATVVSAVAVHAACPGGGLLAHGRCWYLSQAGASCGTTCAGKGLTYSHYVAGEDQPMLPRLLGRNPATKQFAWGRIECYVASADRYHPAKAAPNSNTGDNGEASDWSVDVCELACACAEPEASTGSADYPACAQRNEVLRHAGAHAIFVDLSSHGAAGCWQNDCTNTDKFNAADMGICARTCSQTEECTHWSYGEQDGTAKCFFRKSDGGREQADGWVSGTKACAPPSLPDAFVALTSSEVLLPCDGGKSDACPDMARAVTTWKFAIKHLKRATEGKLDANTMNFINQVSGDTDAFAAQMSEENFPVIAANNRQVFQALQGWLLSQPKAEVDPNDASLPQPLRGSLCGASHCYEEL
;
A
#
# COMPACT_ATOMS: atom_id res chain seq x y z
N MET A 1 4.66 17.22 -62.33
CA MET A 1 3.51 16.44 -61.83
C MET A 1 3.91 15.77 -60.53
N PHE A 2 3.70 16.41 -59.38
CA PHE A 2 3.91 15.81 -58.06
C PHE A 2 2.53 15.44 -57.49
N ARG A 3 2.27 14.14 -57.33
CA ARG A 3 1.05 13.60 -56.72
C ARG A 3 1.24 13.61 -55.20
N ALA A 4 0.48 14.44 -54.50
CA ALA A 4 0.36 14.40 -53.05
C ALA A 4 -0.52 13.23 -52.61
N LEU A 5 0.00 12.37 -51.73
CA LEU A 5 -0.75 11.32 -51.03
C LEU A 5 -1.39 11.93 -49.78
N LEU A 6 -2.71 12.08 -49.78
CA LEU A 6 -3.50 12.36 -48.59
C LEU A 6 -3.65 11.07 -47.77
N ALA A 7 -3.04 11.03 -46.58
CA ALA A 7 -3.28 9.98 -45.60
C ALA A 7 -4.54 10.33 -44.79
N THR A 8 -5.58 9.51 -44.93
CA THR A 8 -6.81 9.58 -44.13
C THR A 8 -6.55 8.99 -42.75
N VAL A 9 -6.65 9.82 -41.71
CA VAL A 9 -6.64 9.37 -40.31
C VAL A 9 -8.03 8.80 -40.00
N VAL A 10 -8.11 7.49 -39.79
CA VAL A 10 -9.33 6.83 -39.29
C VAL A 10 -9.27 6.89 -37.77
N SER A 11 -10.07 7.76 -37.16
CA SER A 11 -10.30 7.75 -35.71
C SER A 11 -11.06 6.49 -35.32
N ALA A 12 -10.43 5.62 -34.53
CA ALA A 12 -11.10 4.50 -33.89
C ALA A 12 -12.03 5.04 -32.81
N VAL A 13 -13.34 4.94 -33.03
CA VAL A 13 -14.35 5.17 -31.99
C VAL A 13 -14.30 3.94 -31.07
N ALA A 14 -13.83 4.13 -29.83
CA ALA A 14 -13.90 3.10 -28.80
C ALA A 14 -15.37 2.81 -28.49
N VAL A 15 -15.88 1.70 -29.02
CA VAL A 15 -17.18 1.16 -28.65
C VAL A 15 -17.05 0.71 -27.20
N HIS A 16 -17.68 1.44 -26.26
CA HIS A 16 -17.71 1.02 -24.87
C HIS A 16 -18.40 -0.34 -24.81
N ALA A 17 -17.67 -1.37 -24.38
CA ALA A 17 -18.20 -2.71 -24.28
C ALA A 17 -19.41 -2.73 -23.34
N ALA A 18 -20.48 -3.41 -23.74
CA ALA A 18 -21.65 -3.61 -22.90
C ALA A 18 -21.27 -4.51 -21.71
N CYS A 19 -21.82 -4.21 -20.53
CA CYS A 19 -21.54 -4.96 -19.32
C CYS A 19 -21.96 -6.43 -19.43
N PRO A 20 -21.08 -7.40 -19.10
CA PRO A 20 -21.38 -8.83 -19.18
C PRO A 20 -22.67 -9.22 -18.45
N GLY A 21 -23.59 -9.88 -19.16
CA GLY A 21 -24.85 -10.31 -18.55
C GLY A 21 -25.79 -9.17 -18.13
N GLY A 22 -25.70 -8.02 -18.81
CA GLY A 22 -26.73 -6.97 -18.75
C GLY A 22 -26.58 -5.96 -17.60
N GLY A 23 -25.37 -5.78 -17.08
CA GLY A 23 -25.10 -4.77 -16.04
C GLY A 23 -25.33 -3.35 -16.52
N LEU A 24 -25.52 -2.42 -15.58
CA LEU A 24 -25.64 -1.00 -15.87
C LEU A 24 -24.25 -0.35 -15.88
N LEU A 25 -23.82 0.16 -17.03
CA LEU A 25 -22.55 0.90 -17.12
C LEU A 25 -22.71 2.30 -16.50
N ALA A 26 -21.98 2.57 -15.42
CA ALA A 26 -21.93 3.88 -14.77
C ALA A 26 -20.61 4.04 -14.01
N HIS A 27 -20.07 5.26 -13.93
CA HIS A 27 -18.85 5.54 -13.18
C HIS A 27 -17.64 4.70 -13.61
N GLY A 28 -17.56 4.38 -14.91
CA GLY A 28 -16.52 3.51 -15.48
C GLY A 28 -16.60 2.05 -15.03
N ARG A 29 -17.73 1.60 -14.49
CA ARG A 29 -17.94 0.27 -13.93
C ARG A 29 -19.26 -0.32 -14.37
N CYS A 30 -19.33 -1.65 -14.33
CA CYS A 30 -20.55 -2.40 -14.53
C CYS A 30 -21.23 -2.65 -13.20
N TRP A 31 -22.41 -2.07 -13.04
CA TRP A 31 -23.20 -2.20 -11.82
C TRP A 31 -24.21 -3.32 -11.94
N TYR A 32 -24.30 -4.11 -10.88
CA TYR A 32 -25.26 -5.21 -10.76
C TYR A 32 -25.97 -5.13 -9.41
N LEU A 33 -27.20 -5.60 -9.38
CA LEU A 33 -27.90 -5.86 -8.13
C LEU A 33 -27.62 -7.30 -7.71
N SER A 34 -27.10 -7.51 -6.50
CA SER A 34 -26.85 -8.87 -5.98
C SER A 34 -28.15 -9.60 -5.69
N GLN A 35 -28.06 -10.91 -5.46
CA GLN A 35 -29.12 -11.63 -4.74
C GLN A 35 -29.15 -11.20 -3.27
N ALA A 36 -30.31 -11.33 -2.63
CA ALA A 36 -30.46 -11.07 -1.20
C ALA A 36 -29.47 -11.93 -0.39
N GLY A 37 -28.65 -11.28 0.45
CA GLY A 37 -27.66 -11.96 1.28
C GLY A 37 -26.34 -12.29 0.58
N ALA A 38 -26.22 -12.08 -0.74
CA ALA A 38 -24.95 -12.25 -1.44
C ALA A 38 -24.04 -11.03 -1.25
N SER A 39 -22.74 -11.26 -1.21
CA SER A 39 -21.74 -10.19 -1.20
C SER A 39 -21.48 -9.65 -2.61
N CYS A 40 -20.86 -8.47 -2.71
CA CYS A 40 -20.49 -7.95 -4.02
C CYS A 40 -19.30 -8.68 -4.65
N GLY A 41 -18.40 -9.26 -3.86
CA GLY A 41 -17.33 -10.13 -4.35
C GLY A 41 -17.89 -11.34 -5.09
N THR A 42 -18.84 -12.06 -4.48
CA THR A 42 -19.49 -13.22 -5.10
C THR A 42 -20.34 -12.83 -6.30
N THR A 43 -21.04 -11.69 -6.23
CA THR A 43 -21.86 -11.18 -7.33
C THR A 43 -21.02 -10.84 -8.56
N CYS A 44 -19.91 -10.11 -8.39
CA CYS A 44 -19.02 -9.77 -9.50
C CYS A 44 -18.34 -11.02 -10.07
N ALA A 45 -17.85 -11.93 -9.20
CA ALA A 45 -17.23 -13.17 -9.63
C ALA A 45 -18.17 -14.02 -10.50
N GLY A 46 -19.46 -14.08 -10.14
CA GLY A 46 -20.50 -14.75 -10.94
C GLY A 46 -20.74 -14.14 -12.32
N LYS A 47 -20.25 -12.92 -12.57
CA LYS A 47 -20.27 -12.24 -13.89
C LYS A 47 -18.93 -12.36 -14.62
N GLY A 48 -17.94 -13.06 -14.06
CA GLY A 48 -16.57 -13.07 -14.57
C GLY A 48 -15.85 -11.73 -14.37
N LEU A 49 -16.25 -10.98 -13.35
CA LEU A 49 -15.77 -9.63 -13.03
C LEU A 49 -15.18 -9.60 -11.61
N THR A 50 -14.42 -8.54 -11.29
CA THR A 50 -13.93 -8.30 -9.92
C THR A 50 -14.67 -7.12 -9.31
N TYR A 51 -14.94 -7.20 -8.01
CA TYR A 51 -15.51 -6.07 -7.28
C TYR A 51 -14.55 -4.87 -7.32
N SER A 52 -15.04 -3.73 -7.77
CA SER A 52 -14.29 -2.48 -7.89
C SER A 52 -14.98 -1.43 -7.04
N HIS A 53 -14.58 -1.31 -5.78
CA HIS A 53 -15.20 -0.44 -4.79
C HIS A 53 -15.43 0.97 -5.34
N TYR A 54 -16.68 1.42 -5.27
CA TYR A 54 -17.08 2.78 -5.63
C TYR A 54 -18.31 3.17 -4.82
N VAL A 55 -18.27 4.35 -4.21
CA VAL A 55 -19.40 4.93 -3.49
C VAL A 55 -20.08 5.91 -4.41
N ALA A 56 -21.26 5.54 -4.92
CA ALA A 56 -22.13 6.51 -5.56
C ALA A 56 -22.66 7.45 -4.45
N GLY A 57 -22.43 8.76 -4.61
CA GLY A 57 -22.79 9.73 -3.57
C GLY A 57 -24.28 9.69 -3.23
N GLU A 58 -24.63 10.12 -2.01
CA GLU A 58 -26.01 10.05 -1.50
C GLU A 58 -27.05 10.78 -2.38
N ASP A 59 -26.60 11.76 -3.17
CA ASP A 59 -27.42 12.53 -4.11
C ASP A 59 -27.70 11.78 -5.42
N GLN A 60 -26.88 10.80 -5.78
CA GLN A 60 -27.00 10.01 -7.02
C GLN A 60 -26.82 8.51 -6.76
N PRO A 61 -27.69 7.90 -5.93
CA PRO A 61 -27.59 6.48 -5.62
C PRO A 61 -27.83 5.60 -6.86
N MET A 62 -27.18 4.45 -6.90
CA MET A 62 -27.26 3.50 -8.00
C MET A 62 -28.51 2.63 -7.94
N LEU A 63 -29.06 2.34 -6.76
CA LEU A 63 -30.21 1.44 -6.62
C LEU A 63 -31.45 1.85 -7.44
N PRO A 64 -31.91 3.11 -7.46
CA PRO A 64 -33.03 3.49 -8.32
C PRO A 64 -32.77 3.25 -9.81
N ARG A 65 -31.51 3.41 -10.24
CA ARG A 65 -31.10 3.19 -11.63
C ARG A 65 -31.04 1.70 -11.96
N LEU A 66 -30.51 0.89 -11.04
CA LEU A 66 -30.45 -0.56 -11.17
C LEU A 66 -31.83 -1.22 -11.17
N LEU A 67 -32.76 -0.70 -10.36
CA LEU A 67 -34.14 -1.18 -10.30
C LEU A 67 -35.03 -0.65 -11.43
N GLY A 68 -34.58 0.38 -12.16
CA GLY A 68 -35.38 1.08 -13.17
C GLY A 68 -36.58 1.83 -12.60
N ARG A 69 -36.63 2.04 -11.27
CA ARG A 69 -37.69 2.74 -10.55
C ARG A 69 -37.16 3.28 -9.22
N ASN A 70 -37.85 4.28 -8.68
CA ASN A 70 -37.59 4.74 -7.31
C ASN A 70 -38.27 3.80 -6.30
N PRO A 71 -37.53 3.21 -5.33
CA PRO A 71 -38.15 2.53 -4.20
C PRO A 71 -39.02 3.48 -3.36
N ALA A 72 -40.04 2.95 -2.69
CA ALA A 72 -40.97 3.72 -1.89
C ALA A 72 -40.31 4.52 -0.76
N THR A 73 -39.23 4.01 -0.17
CA THR A 73 -38.56 4.67 0.97
C THR A 73 -37.04 4.72 0.81
N LYS A 74 -36.48 5.93 0.78
CA LYS A 74 -35.04 6.17 0.99
C LYS A 74 -34.76 6.27 2.49
N GLN A 75 -33.84 5.46 2.99
CA GLN A 75 -33.33 5.52 4.36
C GLN A 75 -32.00 6.30 4.41
N PHE A 76 -31.48 6.52 5.61
CA PHE A 76 -30.15 7.12 5.80
C PHE A 76 -29.03 6.18 5.30
N ALA A 77 -27.86 6.74 4.99
CA ALA A 77 -26.71 5.97 4.54
C ALA A 77 -26.16 5.03 5.62
N TRP A 78 -26.00 3.75 5.29
CA TRP A 78 -25.83 2.70 6.29
C TRP A 78 -24.41 2.11 6.33
N GLY A 79 -23.89 1.70 5.17
CA GLY A 79 -22.54 1.17 4.95
C GLY A 79 -21.91 1.67 3.65
N ARG A 80 -20.74 1.13 3.28
CA ARG A 80 -20.01 1.51 2.06
C ARG A 80 -20.65 1.04 0.75
N ILE A 81 -21.63 0.13 0.82
CA ILE A 81 -22.38 -0.36 -0.35
C ILE A 81 -23.88 -0.10 -0.13
N GLU A 82 -24.58 0.27 -1.19
CA GLU A 82 -26.03 0.49 -1.12
C GLU A 82 -26.76 -0.85 -0.92
N CYS A 83 -27.75 -0.87 -0.03
CA CYS A 83 -28.59 -2.03 0.23
C CYS A 83 -30.05 -1.74 -0.12
N TYR A 84 -30.65 -2.60 -0.94
CA TYR A 84 -32.08 -2.64 -1.19
C TYR A 84 -32.73 -3.80 -0.42
N VAL A 85 -33.88 -3.54 0.21
CA VAL A 85 -34.68 -4.55 0.91
C VAL A 85 -36.03 -4.67 0.21
N ALA A 86 -36.15 -5.66 -0.67
CA ALA A 86 -37.30 -5.81 -1.56
C ALA A 86 -38.64 -5.96 -0.80
N SER A 87 -38.64 -6.71 0.31
CA SER A 87 -39.84 -6.97 1.11
C SER A 87 -40.48 -5.71 1.72
N ALA A 88 -39.70 -4.65 1.90
CA ALA A 88 -40.15 -3.39 2.47
C ALA A 88 -40.08 -2.22 1.46
N ASP A 89 -39.72 -2.51 0.21
CA ASP A 89 -39.46 -1.53 -0.85
C ASP A 89 -38.65 -0.29 -0.39
N ARG A 90 -37.60 -0.54 0.37
CA ARG A 90 -36.74 0.51 0.94
C ARG A 90 -35.28 0.29 0.57
N TYR A 91 -34.49 1.36 0.55
CA TYR A 91 -33.06 1.27 0.35
C TYR A 91 -32.25 2.20 1.24
N HIS A 92 -31.00 1.81 1.49
CA HIS A 92 -29.97 2.63 2.12
C HIS A 92 -28.95 3.04 1.05
N PRO A 93 -28.68 4.35 0.86
CA PRO A 93 -27.56 4.80 0.05
C PRO A 93 -26.23 4.44 0.72
N ALA A 94 -25.15 4.51 -0.06
CA ALA A 94 -23.79 4.25 0.39
C ALA A 94 -23.19 5.52 1.03
N LYS A 95 -22.22 5.32 1.91
CA LYS A 95 -21.38 6.40 2.47
C LYS A 95 -19.90 6.04 2.36
N ALA A 96 -19.03 7.05 2.42
CA ALA A 96 -17.60 6.87 2.21
C ALA A 96 -16.91 6.01 3.29
N ALA A 97 -17.34 6.13 4.55
CA ALA A 97 -16.69 5.49 5.68
C ALA A 97 -17.37 4.16 6.07
N PRO A 98 -16.60 3.13 6.48
CA PRO A 98 -17.15 1.90 7.06
C PRO A 98 -17.97 2.20 8.32
N ASN A 99 -18.82 1.26 8.71
CA ASN A 99 -19.66 1.41 9.89
C ASN A 99 -19.78 0.11 10.67
N SER A 100 -19.11 0.07 11.83
CA SER A 100 -19.02 -1.13 12.65
C SER A 100 -20.35 -1.63 13.19
N ASN A 101 -21.31 -0.74 13.40
CA ASN A 101 -22.67 -1.09 13.80
C ASN A 101 -23.46 -1.87 12.73
N THR A 102 -22.89 -2.01 11.52
CA THR A 102 -23.54 -2.64 10.35
C THR A 102 -22.78 -3.87 9.87
N GLY A 103 -21.73 -4.28 10.58
CA GLY A 103 -20.85 -5.36 10.16
C GLY A 103 -19.89 -5.01 9.02
N ASP A 104 -19.93 -3.76 8.52
CA ASP A 104 -19.03 -3.24 7.48
C ASP A 104 -17.67 -2.88 8.09
N ASN A 105 -16.91 -3.90 8.51
CA ASN A 105 -15.64 -3.78 9.24
C ASN A 105 -14.42 -4.32 8.48
N GLY A 106 -14.63 -5.10 7.43
CA GLY A 106 -13.56 -5.77 6.68
C GLY A 106 -13.45 -5.26 5.25
N GLU A 107 -13.09 -6.16 4.33
CA GLU A 107 -13.11 -5.86 2.91
C GLU A 107 -14.54 -5.60 2.44
N ALA A 108 -14.74 -4.49 1.71
CA ALA A 108 -16.07 -4.12 1.22
C ALA A 108 -16.65 -5.18 0.26
N SER A 109 -15.80 -5.94 -0.44
CA SER A 109 -16.24 -7.04 -1.30
C SER A 109 -16.98 -8.14 -0.56
N ASP A 110 -16.66 -8.35 0.72
CA ASP A 110 -17.12 -9.49 1.51
C ASP A 110 -18.30 -9.11 2.41
N TRP A 111 -18.57 -7.81 2.55
CA TRP A 111 -19.72 -7.32 3.29
C TRP A 111 -21.02 -7.80 2.66
N SER A 112 -21.93 -8.29 3.51
CA SER A 112 -23.24 -8.78 3.14
C SER A 112 -24.20 -8.69 4.33
N VAL A 113 -25.49 -8.58 4.02
CA VAL A 113 -26.59 -8.64 4.97
C VAL A 113 -27.68 -9.49 4.34
N ASP A 114 -28.20 -10.46 5.09
CA ASP A 114 -29.15 -11.49 4.64
C ASP A 114 -30.36 -10.95 3.87
N VAL A 115 -30.91 -9.80 4.29
CA VAL A 115 -32.08 -9.17 3.66
C VAL A 115 -31.74 -8.21 2.52
N CYS A 116 -30.45 -7.95 2.25
CA CYS A 116 -30.01 -6.92 1.32
C CYS A 116 -29.66 -7.48 -0.05
N GLU A 117 -30.23 -6.86 -1.08
CA GLU A 117 -29.72 -6.86 -2.45
C GLU A 117 -28.79 -5.65 -2.61
N LEU A 118 -27.49 -5.91 -2.84
CA LEU A 118 -26.44 -4.91 -2.85
C LEU A 118 -26.20 -4.33 -4.25
N ALA A 119 -25.95 -3.03 -4.34
CA ALA A 119 -25.51 -2.37 -5.58
C ALA A 119 -24.00 -2.58 -5.80
N CYS A 120 -23.66 -3.60 -6.56
CA CYS A 120 -22.29 -4.04 -6.75
C CYS A 120 -21.64 -3.40 -7.96
N ALA A 121 -20.64 -2.56 -7.71
CA ALA A 121 -19.78 -2.01 -8.74
C ALA A 121 -18.71 -3.04 -9.12
N CYS A 122 -18.80 -3.58 -10.32
CA CYS A 122 -17.85 -4.56 -10.84
C CYS A 122 -17.06 -3.94 -11.99
N ALA A 123 -15.78 -4.27 -12.09
CA ALA A 123 -14.97 -4.01 -13.27
C ALA A 123 -14.58 -5.36 -13.87
N GLU A 124 -14.16 -5.37 -15.13
CA GLU A 124 -13.38 -6.53 -15.60
C GLU A 124 -12.31 -6.82 -14.55
N PRO A 125 -12.06 -8.09 -14.20
CA PRO A 125 -10.81 -8.41 -13.51
C PRO A 125 -9.79 -7.72 -14.38
N GLU A 126 -8.95 -6.85 -13.83
CA GLU A 126 -7.98 -6.14 -14.65
C GLU A 126 -7.23 -7.22 -15.46
N ALA A 127 -7.68 -7.46 -16.69
CA ALA A 127 -6.86 -7.96 -17.74
C ALA A 127 -5.80 -6.89 -17.70
N SER A 128 -4.59 -7.28 -17.32
CA SER A 128 -3.41 -6.45 -17.40
C SER A 128 -3.36 -5.92 -18.83
N THR A 129 -4.10 -4.85 -19.12
CA THR A 129 -4.08 -4.11 -20.36
C THR A 129 -2.80 -3.31 -20.24
N GLY A 130 -1.69 -4.01 -20.35
CA GLY A 130 -0.36 -3.46 -20.27
C GLY A 130 -0.07 -2.56 -19.07
N SER A 131 -0.48 -2.91 -17.84
CA SER A 131 0.38 -2.51 -16.71
C SER A 131 1.62 -3.38 -16.84
N ALA A 132 2.56 -2.95 -17.65
CA ALA A 132 3.83 -3.64 -17.75
C ALA A 132 4.38 -3.78 -16.33
N ASP A 133 4.90 -4.95 -15.95
CA ASP A 133 5.40 -5.16 -14.59
C ASP A 133 6.40 -4.06 -14.22
N TYR A 134 6.52 -3.73 -12.94
CA TYR A 134 7.55 -2.81 -12.50
C TYR A 134 8.92 -3.26 -13.05
N PRO A 135 9.72 -2.37 -13.68
CA PRO A 135 9.57 -0.90 -13.72
C PRO A 135 8.79 -0.35 -14.92
N ALA A 136 8.29 -1.19 -15.82
CA ALA A 136 7.73 -0.76 -17.10
C ALA A 136 6.34 -0.09 -16.99
N CYS A 137 5.61 -0.27 -15.89
CA CYS A 137 4.40 0.51 -15.59
C CYS A 137 4.68 1.99 -15.29
N ALA A 138 5.93 2.36 -15.04
CA ALA A 138 6.29 3.72 -14.64
C ALA A 138 6.34 4.65 -15.86
N GLN A 139 5.71 5.81 -15.73
CA GLN A 139 5.55 6.82 -16.78
C GLN A 139 6.73 7.78 -16.75
N ARG A 140 7.47 7.86 -17.86
CA ARG A 140 8.65 8.72 -17.98
C ARG A 140 8.29 10.16 -18.35
N ASN A 141 9.16 11.07 -17.98
CA ASN A 141 9.07 12.52 -18.17
C ASN A 141 7.83 13.15 -17.52
N GLU A 142 7.36 12.58 -16.41
CA GLU A 142 6.17 13.04 -15.72
C GLU A 142 6.42 13.17 -14.22
N VAL A 143 5.90 14.26 -13.65
CA VAL A 143 5.94 14.55 -12.22
C VAL A 143 4.58 15.01 -11.73
N LEU A 144 4.19 14.60 -10.52
CA LEU A 144 3.00 15.10 -9.85
C LEU A 144 3.40 16.22 -8.88
N ARG A 145 2.96 17.45 -9.14
CA ARG A 145 3.26 18.65 -8.32
C ARG A 145 2.08 19.06 -7.44
N HIS A 146 2.18 20.27 -6.88
CA HIS A 146 1.22 20.93 -5.99
C HIS A 146 1.01 20.24 -4.65
N ALA A 147 2.01 20.35 -3.78
CA ALA A 147 1.97 19.77 -2.43
C ALA A 147 0.70 20.19 -1.65
N GLY A 148 0.26 21.44 -1.74
CA GLY A 148 -0.93 21.92 -1.03
C GLY A 148 -2.26 21.24 -1.42
N ALA A 149 -2.36 20.66 -2.63
CA ALA A 149 -3.59 20.03 -3.11
C ALA A 149 -3.52 18.50 -3.10
N HIS A 150 -2.38 17.93 -3.50
CA HIS A 150 -2.24 16.51 -3.81
C HIS A 150 -1.21 15.76 -2.96
N ALA A 151 -0.42 16.45 -2.13
CA ALA A 151 0.48 15.75 -1.22
C ALA A 151 -0.27 14.97 -0.14
N ILE A 152 0.40 13.94 0.34
CA ILE A 152 0.16 13.36 1.67
C ILE A 152 1.28 13.83 2.58
N PHE A 153 0.98 14.07 3.85
CA PHE A 153 2.01 14.31 4.85
C PHE A 153 1.94 13.18 5.86
N VAL A 154 2.96 12.32 5.82
CA VAL A 154 3.05 11.09 6.60
C VAL A 154 4.46 10.96 7.20
N ASP A 155 4.61 10.05 8.15
CA ASP A 155 5.91 9.73 8.74
C ASP A 155 6.71 8.80 7.81
N LEU A 156 7.73 9.36 7.16
CA LEU A 156 8.68 8.66 6.31
C LEU A 156 10.07 8.49 6.96
N SER A 157 10.20 8.76 8.26
CA SER A 157 11.48 8.68 8.98
C SER A 157 12.15 7.31 8.92
N SER A 158 11.38 6.24 8.72
CA SER A 158 11.95 4.88 8.55
C SER A 158 12.49 4.59 7.14
N HIS A 159 12.21 5.44 6.16
CA HIS A 159 12.56 5.25 4.75
C HIS A 159 13.57 6.27 4.24
N GLY A 160 13.64 7.45 4.87
CA GLY A 160 14.66 8.45 4.59
C GLY A 160 14.95 9.33 5.80
N ALA A 161 16.20 9.83 5.87
CA ALA A 161 16.64 10.76 6.90
C ALA A 161 16.91 12.18 6.37
N ALA A 162 16.79 12.39 5.06
CA ALA A 162 17.12 13.64 4.41
C ALA A 162 16.19 13.96 3.23
N GLY A 163 16.15 15.24 2.86
CA GLY A 163 15.38 15.72 1.72
C GLY A 163 13.87 15.86 1.96
N CYS A 164 13.45 15.70 3.21
CA CYS A 164 12.07 15.82 3.64
C CYS A 164 11.58 17.27 3.58
N TRP A 165 10.27 17.42 3.52
CA TRP A 165 9.59 18.72 3.58
C TRP A 165 10.00 19.46 4.85
N GLN A 166 10.56 20.66 4.70
CA GLN A 166 11.08 21.48 5.81
C GLN A 166 12.05 20.74 6.76
N ASN A 167 12.78 19.74 6.25
CA ASN A 167 13.66 18.86 7.03
C ASN A 167 12.93 18.05 8.12
N ASP A 168 11.61 17.88 8.02
CA ASP A 168 10.81 17.07 8.94
C ASP A 168 10.32 15.81 8.23
N CYS A 169 10.97 14.68 8.46
CA CYS A 169 10.57 13.41 7.87
C CYS A 169 9.38 12.73 8.56
N THR A 170 8.90 13.27 9.69
CA THR A 170 7.72 12.74 10.41
C THR A 170 6.41 13.27 9.84
N ASN A 171 6.48 14.37 9.08
CA ASN A 171 5.34 15.02 8.45
C ASN A 171 5.73 15.51 7.05
N THR A 172 5.93 14.58 6.12
CA THR A 172 6.43 14.89 4.79
C THR A 172 5.70 14.16 3.67
N ASP A 173 5.76 14.76 2.48
CA ASP A 173 5.35 14.18 1.21
C ASP A 173 6.52 13.75 0.35
N LYS A 174 7.76 13.92 0.82
CA LYS A 174 8.96 13.68 0.03
C LYS A 174 10.16 13.29 0.85
N PHE A 175 11.12 12.64 0.21
CA PHE A 175 12.41 12.31 0.81
C PHE A 175 13.47 12.07 -0.28
N ASN A 176 14.74 12.02 0.09
CA ASN A 176 15.80 11.59 -0.81
C ASN A 176 15.72 10.07 -1.02
N ALA A 177 15.76 9.62 -2.28
CA ALA A 177 15.83 8.22 -2.62
C ALA A 177 16.94 8.02 -3.66
N ALA A 178 17.81 7.02 -3.45
CA ALA A 178 18.89 6.72 -4.38
C ALA A 178 18.42 5.99 -5.65
N ASP A 179 17.29 5.29 -5.54
CA ASP A 179 16.70 4.51 -6.62
C ASP A 179 15.16 4.70 -6.67
N MET A 180 14.61 4.64 -7.88
CA MET A 180 13.17 4.75 -8.12
C MET A 180 12.37 3.66 -7.39
N GLY A 181 12.94 2.47 -7.25
CA GLY A 181 12.30 1.35 -6.57
C GLY A 181 12.12 1.60 -5.09
N ILE A 182 13.01 2.35 -4.44
CA ILE A 182 12.83 2.79 -3.04
C ILE A 182 11.58 3.65 -2.94
N CYS A 183 11.41 4.60 -3.88
CA CYS A 183 10.26 5.48 -3.94
C CYS A 183 8.96 4.71 -4.13
N ALA A 184 8.92 3.84 -5.15
CA ALA A 184 7.75 3.04 -5.51
C ALA A 184 7.37 2.05 -4.39
N ARG A 185 8.35 1.32 -3.84
CA ARG A 185 8.16 0.37 -2.73
C ARG A 185 7.62 1.08 -1.49
N THR A 186 8.19 2.22 -1.14
CA THR A 186 7.74 2.98 0.04
C THR A 186 6.29 3.46 -0.15
N CYS A 187 5.93 3.98 -1.34
CA CYS A 187 4.54 4.34 -1.63
C CYS A 187 3.60 3.13 -1.53
N SER A 188 4.00 1.95 -2.02
CA SER A 188 3.18 0.73 -1.93
C SER A 188 2.86 0.32 -0.49
N GLN A 189 3.75 0.66 0.46
CA GLN A 189 3.63 0.34 1.89
C GLN A 189 3.00 1.47 2.73
N THR A 190 2.82 2.65 2.15
CA THR A 190 2.15 3.79 2.79
C THR A 190 0.68 3.78 2.42
N GLU A 191 -0.22 3.67 3.39
CA GLU A 191 -1.66 3.52 3.17
C GLU A 191 -2.23 4.68 2.33
N GLU A 192 -1.88 5.91 2.69
CA GLU A 192 -2.38 7.15 2.09
C GLU A 192 -1.77 7.44 0.70
N CYS A 193 -0.68 6.77 0.35
CA CYS A 193 -0.03 6.95 -0.94
C CYS A 193 -0.82 6.24 -2.03
N THR A 194 -1.12 6.98 -3.09
CA THR A 194 -1.82 6.47 -4.29
C THR A 194 -0.95 6.58 -5.55
N HIS A 195 -0.04 7.56 -5.57
CA HIS A 195 0.87 7.83 -6.68
C HIS A 195 2.21 8.32 -6.12
N TRP A 196 3.28 8.04 -6.86
CA TRP A 196 4.63 8.48 -6.54
C TRP A 196 5.29 9.12 -7.75
N SER A 197 6.23 10.03 -7.51
CA SER A 197 7.13 10.59 -8.53
C SER A 197 8.56 10.51 -8.04
N TYR A 198 9.49 10.17 -8.92
CA TYR A 198 10.91 10.08 -8.67
C TYR A 198 11.67 10.89 -9.72
N GLY A 199 12.62 11.72 -9.29
CA GLY A 199 13.43 12.52 -10.21
C GLY A 199 14.36 13.47 -9.48
N GLU A 200 15.22 14.16 -10.23
CA GLU A 200 16.19 15.08 -9.67
C GLU A 200 15.57 16.44 -9.33
N GLN A 201 15.82 16.92 -8.11
CA GLN A 201 15.54 18.30 -7.67
C GLN A 201 16.74 18.80 -6.87
N ASP A 202 17.30 19.93 -7.30
CA ASP A 202 18.44 20.59 -6.66
C ASP A 202 19.67 19.67 -6.53
N GLY A 203 19.99 18.92 -7.60
CA GLY A 203 21.14 18.01 -7.64
C GLY A 203 20.98 16.73 -6.82
N THR A 204 19.78 16.46 -6.30
CA THR A 204 19.49 15.27 -5.50
C THR A 204 18.26 14.54 -6.01
N ALA A 205 18.32 13.21 -6.07
CA ALA A 205 17.17 12.39 -6.41
C ALA A 205 16.12 12.42 -5.28
N LYS A 206 14.92 12.86 -5.62
CA LYS A 206 13.78 12.98 -4.72
C LYS A 206 12.69 12.00 -5.08
N CYS A 207 12.03 11.50 -4.06
CA CYS A 207 10.76 10.82 -4.14
C CYS A 207 9.64 11.72 -3.61
N PHE A 208 8.53 11.84 -4.33
CA PHE A 208 7.32 12.57 -3.94
C PHE A 208 6.12 11.63 -3.85
N PHE A 209 5.28 11.79 -2.83
CA PHE A 209 4.05 11.03 -2.62
C PHE A 209 2.80 11.88 -2.78
N ARG A 210 1.76 11.23 -3.30
CA ARG A 210 0.48 11.87 -3.64
C ARG A 210 -0.72 11.00 -3.27
N LYS A 211 -1.83 11.66 -2.91
CA LYS A 211 -3.15 11.04 -2.66
C LYS A 211 -4.06 10.96 -3.89
N SER A 212 -3.61 11.46 -5.04
CA SER A 212 -4.38 11.43 -6.29
C SER A 212 -3.45 11.61 -7.49
N ASP A 213 -3.98 11.38 -8.69
CA ASP A 213 -3.29 11.64 -9.97
C ASP A 213 -3.29 13.12 -10.40
N GLY A 214 -3.80 14.01 -9.56
CA GLY A 214 -3.82 15.45 -9.83
C GLY A 214 -2.43 16.10 -9.80
N GLY A 215 -2.29 17.22 -10.53
CA GLY A 215 -1.03 17.97 -10.58
C GLY A 215 0.03 17.37 -11.49
N ARG A 216 -0.35 16.47 -12.41
CA ARG A 216 0.54 15.87 -13.40
C ARG A 216 1.06 16.91 -14.39
N GLU A 217 2.37 16.97 -14.53
CA GLU A 217 3.08 17.85 -15.45
C GLU A 217 4.17 17.07 -16.21
N GLN A 218 4.48 17.51 -17.43
CA GLN A 218 5.64 17.03 -18.17
C GLN A 218 6.91 17.63 -17.55
N ALA A 219 7.87 16.77 -17.21
CA ALA A 219 9.16 17.17 -16.66
C ALA A 219 10.22 16.14 -17.04
N ASP A 220 11.17 16.55 -17.90
CA ASP A 220 12.26 15.69 -18.35
C ASP A 220 13.05 15.11 -17.17
N GLY A 221 13.35 13.82 -17.25
CA GLY A 221 14.11 13.11 -16.20
C GLY A 221 13.30 12.69 -14.97
N TRP A 222 12.03 13.05 -14.89
CA TRP A 222 11.11 12.55 -13.86
C TRP A 222 10.42 11.27 -14.31
N VAL A 223 10.09 10.42 -13.35
CA VAL A 223 9.30 9.20 -13.56
C VAL A 223 8.21 9.15 -12.52
N SER A 224 6.99 8.79 -12.91
CA SER A 224 5.85 8.69 -12.00
C SER A 224 5.12 7.36 -12.15
N GLY A 225 4.46 6.92 -11.09
CA GLY A 225 3.70 5.68 -11.10
C GLY A 225 2.54 5.71 -10.11
N THR A 226 1.60 4.80 -10.31
CA THR A 226 0.57 4.51 -9.30
C THR A 226 1.17 3.69 -8.16
N LYS A 227 0.46 3.57 -7.04
CA LYS A 227 0.84 2.70 -5.91
C LYS A 227 1.11 1.26 -6.34
N ALA A 228 0.33 0.75 -7.29
CA ALA A 228 0.45 -0.60 -7.84
C ALA A 228 1.70 -0.75 -8.72
N CYS A 229 2.22 0.34 -9.27
CA CYS A 229 3.48 0.34 -10.01
C CYS A 229 4.65 0.38 -9.03
N ALA A 230 4.97 -0.77 -8.42
CA ALA A 230 6.06 -0.89 -7.46
C ALA A 230 6.72 -2.27 -7.55
N PRO A 231 7.95 -2.43 -7.06
CA PRO A 231 8.53 -3.75 -6.87
C PRO A 231 7.61 -4.65 -6.03
N PRO A 232 7.68 -5.98 -6.20
CA PRO A 232 6.89 -6.91 -5.41
C PRO A 232 7.03 -6.66 -3.89
N SER A 233 5.90 -6.70 -3.19
CA SER A 233 5.87 -6.58 -1.74
C SER A 233 6.56 -7.78 -1.09
N LEU A 234 7.30 -7.54 -0.01
CA LEU A 234 8.00 -8.59 0.72
C LEU A 234 7.23 -8.96 1.99
N PRO A 235 7.07 -10.25 2.32
CA PRO A 235 6.41 -10.66 3.55
C PRO A 235 7.14 -10.10 4.78
N ASP A 236 6.43 -9.43 5.69
CA ASP A 236 7.05 -8.82 6.88
C ASP A 236 7.83 -9.84 7.74
N ALA A 237 7.33 -11.08 7.86
CA ALA A 237 8.03 -12.13 8.60
C ALA A 237 9.39 -12.49 7.97
N PHE A 238 9.45 -12.54 6.64
CA PHE A 238 10.69 -12.75 5.90
C PHE A 238 11.65 -11.58 6.13
N VAL A 239 11.18 -10.34 6.01
CA VAL A 239 12.01 -9.14 6.23
C VAL A 239 12.56 -9.10 7.66
N ALA A 240 11.72 -9.39 8.66
CA ALA A 240 12.10 -9.41 10.06
C ALA A 240 13.19 -10.46 10.33
N LEU A 241 12.98 -11.70 9.86
CA LEU A 241 13.92 -12.79 10.09
C LEU A 241 15.27 -12.52 9.43
N THR A 242 15.29 -12.23 8.12
CA THR A 242 16.52 -11.94 7.37
C THR A 242 17.30 -10.77 8.00
N SER A 243 16.60 -9.71 8.39
CA SER A 243 17.25 -8.56 9.06
C SER A 243 17.88 -8.95 10.40
N SER A 244 17.24 -9.83 11.15
CA SER A 244 17.77 -10.33 12.43
C SER A 244 18.97 -11.26 12.26
N GLU A 245 19.10 -11.95 11.12
CA GLU A 245 20.21 -12.87 10.85
C GLU A 245 21.51 -12.11 10.55
N VAL A 246 21.41 -10.99 9.82
CA VAL A 246 22.57 -10.09 9.58
C VAL A 246 23.14 -9.54 10.88
N LEU A 247 22.35 -9.50 11.96
CA LEU A 247 22.76 -9.04 13.27
C LEU A 247 23.47 -10.08 14.15
N LEU A 248 23.54 -11.35 13.74
CA LEU A 248 24.19 -12.40 14.55
C LEU A 248 25.61 -12.04 15.02
N PRO A 249 26.48 -11.42 14.19
CA PRO A 249 27.82 -11.00 14.64
C PRO A 249 27.82 -9.91 15.72
N CYS A 250 26.70 -9.21 15.90
CA CYS A 250 26.52 -8.12 16.86
C CYS A 250 25.96 -8.58 18.22
N ASP A 251 25.50 -9.84 18.34
CA ASP A 251 24.86 -10.34 19.57
C ASP A 251 25.80 -10.28 20.80
N GLY A 252 27.11 -10.41 20.58
CA GLY A 252 28.14 -10.32 21.63
C GLY A 252 28.61 -8.90 21.95
N GLY A 253 28.06 -7.89 21.28
CA GLY A 253 28.46 -6.50 21.42
C GLY A 253 29.37 -6.00 20.30
N LYS A 254 30.02 -4.86 20.55
CA LYS A 254 30.99 -4.26 19.61
C LYS A 254 32.17 -5.20 19.41
N SER A 255 32.48 -5.48 18.15
CA SER A 255 33.59 -6.36 17.76
C SER A 255 34.07 -6.02 16.35
N ASP A 256 35.13 -6.67 15.86
CA ASP A 256 35.56 -6.53 14.47
C ASP A 256 34.46 -6.95 13.48
N ALA A 257 33.59 -7.89 13.89
CA ALA A 257 32.45 -8.36 13.10
C ALA A 257 31.19 -7.49 13.29
N CYS A 258 31.16 -6.63 14.30
CA CYS A 258 30.12 -5.63 14.55
C CYS A 258 30.74 -4.29 14.97
N PRO A 259 31.38 -3.56 14.03
CA PRO A 259 32.14 -2.36 14.37
C PRO A 259 31.25 -1.16 14.69
N ASP A 260 30.01 -1.15 14.20
CA ASP A 260 29.09 -0.02 14.28
C ASP A 260 27.78 -0.39 15.00
N MET A 261 27.73 -0.08 16.30
CA MET A 261 26.55 -0.33 17.12
C MET A 261 25.34 0.52 16.70
N ALA A 262 25.55 1.74 16.18
CA ALA A 262 24.45 2.60 15.77
C ALA A 262 23.70 1.97 14.60
N ARG A 263 24.44 1.49 13.60
CA ARG A 263 23.89 0.72 12.47
C ARG A 263 23.22 -0.57 12.93
N ALA A 264 23.80 -1.27 13.90
CA ALA A 264 23.19 -2.47 14.48
C ALA A 264 21.85 -2.18 15.18
N VAL A 265 21.76 -1.10 15.95
CA VAL A 265 20.51 -0.66 16.59
C VAL A 265 19.46 -0.26 15.56
N THR A 266 19.84 0.50 14.53
CA THR A 266 18.93 0.85 13.42
C THR A 266 18.40 -0.41 12.71
N THR A 267 19.26 -1.42 12.55
CA THR A 267 18.86 -2.72 12.00
C THR A 267 17.91 -3.49 12.92
N TRP A 268 18.13 -3.46 14.24
CA TRP A 268 17.20 -4.06 15.21
C TRP A 268 15.83 -3.39 15.17
N LYS A 269 15.78 -2.06 15.15
CA LYS A 269 14.52 -1.29 15.03
C LYS A 269 13.76 -1.68 13.77
N PHE A 270 14.46 -1.82 12.65
CA PHE A 270 13.88 -2.25 11.39
C PHE A 270 13.31 -3.68 11.47
N ALA A 271 14.10 -4.64 11.97
CA ALA A 271 13.67 -6.02 12.13
C ALA A 271 12.43 -6.13 13.05
N ILE A 272 12.43 -5.44 14.18
CA ILE A 272 11.33 -5.46 15.16
C ILE A 272 10.07 -4.79 14.58
N LYS A 273 10.20 -3.70 13.82
CA LYS A 273 9.06 -3.06 13.15
C LYS A 273 8.35 -4.03 12.20
N HIS A 274 9.12 -4.78 11.40
CA HIS A 274 8.57 -5.82 10.53
C HIS A 274 8.02 -7.01 11.33
N LEU A 275 8.67 -7.41 12.44
CA LEU A 275 8.14 -8.45 13.32
C LEU A 275 6.74 -8.07 13.87
N LYS A 276 6.56 -6.82 14.31
CA LYS A 276 5.27 -6.32 14.81
C LYS A 276 4.18 -6.43 13.74
N ARG A 277 4.44 -5.96 12.52
CA ARG A 277 3.50 -6.05 11.39
C ARG A 277 3.18 -7.50 11.03
N ALA A 278 4.20 -8.36 11.02
CA ALA A 278 4.02 -9.76 10.70
C ALA A 278 3.07 -10.48 11.67
N THR A 279 3.15 -10.11 12.95
CA THR A 279 2.50 -10.79 14.09
C THR A 279 1.16 -10.18 14.51
N GLU A 280 0.84 -8.98 14.02
CA GLU A 280 -0.40 -8.27 14.33
C GLU A 280 -1.64 -9.13 14.04
N GLY A 281 -2.46 -9.35 15.07
CA GLY A 281 -3.67 -10.18 15.01
C GLY A 281 -3.41 -11.69 14.86
N LYS A 282 -2.16 -12.15 14.85
CA LYS A 282 -1.81 -13.57 14.62
C LYS A 282 -1.24 -14.29 15.84
N LEU A 283 -0.68 -13.57 16.80
CA LEU A 283 -0.13 -14.13 18.04
C LEU A 283 -1.01 -13.77 19.25
N ASP A 284 -0.84 -14.52 20.34
CA ASP A 284 -1.56 -14.24 21.58
C ASP A 284 -1.08 -12.93 22.22
N ALA A 285 -1.93 -12.35 23.08
CA ALA A 285 -1.68 -11.06 23.70
C ALA A 285 -0.39 -11.02 24.54
N ASN A 286 -0.01 -12.11 25.20
CA ASN A 286 1.21 -12.13 26.01
C ASN A 286 2.44 -12.06 25.11
N THR A 287 2.44 -12.82 24.02
CA THR A 287 3.52 -12.75 23.03
C THR A 287 3.63 -11.37 22.39
N MET A 288 2.51 -10.74 22.04
CA MET A 288 2.50 -9.36 21.53
C MET A 288 3.02 -8.34 22.54
N ASN A 289 2.75 -8.53 23.85
CA ASN A 289 3.30 -7.67 24.89
C ASN A 289 4.84 -7.72 24.94
N PHE A 290 5.45 -8.90 24.78
CA PHE A 290 6.91 -9.02 24.71
C PHE A 290 7.48 -8.31 23.49
N ILE A 291 6.86 -8.46 22.31
CA ILE A 291 7.29 -7.76 21.09
C ILE A 291 7.20 -6.23 21.27
N ASN A 292 6.12 -5.75 21.88
CA ASN A 292 5.95 -4.33 22.16
C ASN A 292 6.99 -3.81 23.18
N GLN A 293 7.29 -4.60 24.21
CA GLN A 293 8.31 -4.26 25.20
C GLN A 293 9.69 -4.13 24.56
N VAL A 294 10.16 -5.13 23.80
CA VAL A 294 11.50 -5.07 23.17
C VAL A 294 11.61 -3.96 22.13
N SER A 295 10.50 -3.63 21.46
CA SER A 295 10.42 -2.45 20.59
C SER A 295 10.67 -1.17 21.38
N GLY A 296 9.98 -0.98 22.50
CA GLY A 296 10.15 0.19 23.37
C GLY A 296 11.55 0.27 23.99
N ASP A 297 12.08 -0.86 24.47
CA ASP A 297 13.42 -0.94 25.06
C ASP A 297 14.50 -0.60 24.03
N THR A 298 14.35 -1.07 22.79
CA THR A 298 15.27 -0.74 21.68
C THR A 298 15.23 0.75 21.34
N ASP A 299 14.05 1.37 21.32
CA ASP A 299 13.91 2.82 21.08
C ASP A 299 14.53 3.65 22.22
N ALA A 300 14.29 3.27 23.47
CA ALA A 300 14.89 3.91 24.64
C ALA A 300 16.42 3.79 24.62
N PHE A 301 16.93 2.62 24.25
CA PHE A 301 18.36 2.38 24.11
C PHE A 301 18.98 3.21 22.99
N ALA A 302 18.32 3.33 21.84
CA ALA A 302 18.81 4.15 20.73
C ALA A 302 19.06 5.61 21.15
N ALA A 303 18.29 6.13 22.11
CA ALA A 303 18.46 7.48 22.65
C ALA A 303 19.61 7.60 23.67
N GLN A 304 20.05 6.49 24.28
CA GLN A 304 21.05 6.46 25.36
C GLN A 304 22.08 5.34 25.15
N MET A 305 22.50 5.15 23.90
CA MET A 305 23.34 4.01 23.51
C MET A 305 24.71 4.05 24.18
N SER A 306 25.11 2.94 24.79
CA SER A 306 26.45 2.71 25.36
C SER A 306 26.98 1.32 25.02
N GLU A 307 28.31 1.18 24.98
CA GLU A 307 28.96 -0.12 24.72
C GLU A 307 28.64 -1.16 25.78
N GLU A 308 28.47 -0.75 27.04
CA GLU A 308 28.17 -1.64 28.17
C GLU A 308 26.75 -2.23 28.08
N ASN A 309 25.77 -1.44 27.64
CA ASN A 309 24.37 -1.85 27.59
C ASN A 309 23.98 -2.53 26.27
N PHE A 310 24.76 -2.35 25.19
CA PHE A 310 24.44 -2.90 23.87
C PHE A 310 24.27 -4.43 23.86
N PRO A 311 25.14 -5.24 24.49
CA PRO A 311 24.95 -6.70 24.52
C PRO A 311 23.64 -7.14 25.20
N VAL A 312 23.20 -6.39 26.22
CA VAL A 312 21.95 -6.69 26.94
C VAL A 312 20.74 -6.51 26.02
N ILE A 313 20.70 -5.40 25.27
CA ILE A 313 19.62 -5.11 24.33
C ILE A 313 19.64 -6.09 23.14
N ALA A 314 20.83 -6.37 22.59
CA ALA A 314 20.97 -7.35 21.53
C ALA A 314 20.48 -8.74 21.98
N ALA A 315 20.85 -9.17 23.20
CA ALA A 315 20.39 -10.43 23.78
C ALA A 315 18.86 -10.47 23.98
N ASN A 316 18.25 -9.40 24.49
CA ASN A 316 16.80 -9.32 24.69
C ASN A 316 16.06 -9.41 23.35
N ASN A 317 16.52 -8.68 22.34
CA ASN A 317 15.94 -8.73 20.99
C ASN A 317 16.09 -10.13 20.40
N ARG A 318 17.29 -10.72 20.50
CA ARG A 318 17.55 -12.08 19.99
C ARG A 318 16.66 -13.13 20.63
N GLN A 319 16.40 -13.05 21.94
CA GLN A 319 15.51 -13.99 22.64
C GLN A 319 14.10 -14.02 22.03
N VAL A 320 13.53 -12.86 21.70
CA VAL A 320 12.21 -12.78 21.05
C VAL A 320 12.24 -13.44 19.66
N PHE A 321 13.28 -13.15 18.86
CA PHE A 321 13.42 -13.76 17.53
C PHE A 321 13.63 -15.28 17.59
N GLN A 322 14.41 -15.77 18.56
CA GLN A 322 14.61 -17.20 18.76
C GLN A 322 13.32 -17.90 19.20
N ALA A 323 12.55 -17.29 20.12
CA ALA A 323 11.26 -17.83 20.55
C ALA A 323 10.25 -17.91 19.40
N LEU A 324 10.31 -16.96 18.45
CA LEU A 324 9.42 -16.90 17.29
C LEU A 324 9.99 -17.55 16.03
N GLN A 325 11.20 -18.13 16.08
CA GLN A 325 11.90 -18.61 14.88
C GLN A 325 11.10 -19.66 14.11
N GLY A 326 10.52 -20.63 14.82
CA GLY A 326 9.68 -21.66 14.19
C GLY A 326 8.44 -21.09 13.50
N TRP A 327 7.84 -20.04 14.06
CA TRP A 327 6.71 -19.35 13.45
C TRP A 327 7.15 -18.50 12.25
N LEU A 328 8.26 -17.76 12.35
CA LEU A 328 8.81 -16.95 11.26
C LEU A 328 9.18 -17.81 10.05
N LEU A 329 9.82 -18.97 10.28
CA LEU A 329 10.23 -19.90 9.23
C LEU A 329 9.06 -20.58 8.52
N SER A 330 7.87 -20.62 9.14
CA SER A 330 6.65 -21.17 8.53
C SER A 330 5.86 -20.14 7.71
N GLN A 331 6.23 -18.86 7.77
CA GLN A 331 5.60 -17.81 6.98
C GLN A 331 6.07 -17.83 5.52
N PRO A 332 5.32 -17.21 4.58
CA PRO A 332 5.76 -17.05 3.20
C PRO A 332 7.15 -16.42 3.10
N LYS A 333 7.97 -16.96 2.20
CA LYS A 333 9.32 -16.46 1.88
C LYS A 333 9.31 -15.70 0.56
N ALA A 334 10.29 -14.84 0.37
CA ALA A 334 10.54 -14.18 -0.91
C ALA A 334 11.96 -14.48 -1.37
N GLU A 335 12.13 -14.61 -2.68
CA GLU A 335 13.44 -14.58 -3.32
C GLU A 335 13.77 -13.12 -3.64
N VAL A 336 14.96 -12.67 -3.23
CA VAL A 336 15.42 -11.30 -3.44
C VAL A 336 16.81 -11.32 -4.07
N ASP A 337 17.06 -10.40 -5.00
CA ASP A 337 18.39 -10.18 -5.55
C ASP A 337 19.16 -9.25 -4.60
N PRO A 338 20.28 -9.67 -3.98
CA PRO A 338 21.08 -8.81 -3.12
C PRO A 338 21.62 -7.55 -3.82
N ASN A 339 21.61 -7.51 -5.16
CA ASN A 339 22.02 -6.34 -5.94
C ASN A 339 20.88 -5.37 -6.27
N ASP A 340 19.63 -5.68 -5.88
CA ASP A 340 18.50 -4.77 -6.06
C ASP A 340 18.63 -3.58 -5.09
N ALA A 341 19.04 -2.43 -5.62
CA ALA A 341 19.21 -1.19 -4.87
C ALA A 341 17.93 -0.68 -4.21
N SER A 342 16.75 -1.16 -4.65
CA SER A 342 15.46 -0.85 -4.03
C SER A 342 15.23 -1.56 -2.69
N LEU A 343 16.08 -2.53 -2.35
CA LEU A 343 16.00 -3.28 -1.11
C LEU A 343 16.73 -2.57 0.04
N PRO A 344 16.17 -2.65 1.26
CA PRO A 344 16.88 -2.22 2.45
C PRO A 344 18.15 -3.08 2.65
N GLN A 345 19.20 -2.45 3.18
CA GLN A 345 20.53 -3.03 3.38
C GLN A 345 20.53 -4.43 4.04
N PRO A 346 19.69 -4.73 5.06
CA PRO A 346 19.67 -6.07 5.64
C PRO A 346 19.25 -7.18 4.67
N LEU A 347 18.43 -6.87 3.66
CA LEU A 347 18.07 -7.82 2.61
C LEU A 347 19.15 -7.94 1.53
N ARG A 348 20.13 -7.02 1.53
CA ARG A 348 21.35 -7.07 0.72
C ARG A 348 22.55 -7.62 1.50
N GLY A 349 22.35 -8.10 2.73
CA GLY A 349 23.36 -8.77 3.54
C GLY A 349 24.23 -7.84 4.40
N SER A 350 23.82 -6.60 4.62
CA SER A 350 24.57 -5.60 5.40
C SER A 350 23.69 -4.94 6.48
N LEU A 351 24.31 -4.36 7.50
CA LEU A 351 23.57 -3.55 8.48
C LEU A 351 22.95 -2.33 7.78
N CYS A 352 21.86 -1.81 8.35
CA CYS A 352 21.32 -0.52 7.97
C CYS A 352 22.36 0.60 8.07
N GLY A 353 22.09 1.73 7.41
CA GLY A 353 22.83 2.96 7.64
C GLY A 353 22.61 3.50 9.05
N ALA A 354 23.27 4.62 9.36
CA ALA A 354 23.20 5.21 10.69
C ALA A 354 21.76 5.66 11.01
N SER A 355 21.04 6.16 10.01
CA SER A 355 19.71 6.74 10.21
C SER A 355 18.58 5.88 9.64
N HIS A 356 18.80 5.14 8.54
CA HIS A 356 17.78 4.28 7.95
C HIS A 356 18.38 3.13 7.13
N CYS A 357 17.56 2.15 6.77
CA CYS A 357 18.01 0.94 6.07
C CYS A 357 18.13 1.09 4.56
N TYR A 358 17.84 2.27 4.00
CA TYR A 358 17.97 2.56 2.57
C TYR A 358 19.14 3.51 2.26
N GLU A 359 19.96 3.82 3.26
CA GLU A 359 21.16 4.65 3.11
C GLU A 359 22.22 3.89 2.29
N GLU A 360 22.89 4.57 1.36
CA GLU A 360 24.07 4.01 0.70
C GLU A 360 25.23 3.96 1.71
N LEU A 361 25.96 2.83 1.74
CA LEU A 361 27.00 2.56 2.74
C LEU A 361 28.38 3.04 2.34
#